data_AF-A0A644UGK7-F1
#
_entry.id   AF-A0A644UGK7-F1
#
_cell.length_a   1.000
_cell.length_b   1.000
_cell.length_c   1.000
_cell.angle_alpha   90.00
_cell.angle_beta   90.00
_cell.angle_gamma   90.00
#
_symmetry.space_group_name_H-M   'P 1'
#
loop_
_entity.id
_entity.type
_entity.pdbx_description
1 polymer ?
#
loop_
_entity_poly.entity_id
_entity_poly.type
_entity_poly.pdbx_seq_one_letter_code
_entity_poly.pdbx_strand_id
1 'polypeptide(L)'
;MNNDKDLKKIDSIKNPDSIEKFHKIIREYLSKEKESSEPIYRHKLSKIFHDYIIQTDDGSYTLNSPDFDGKIETMHNSNGAITESFEKFVKPFKNNYIQNNLIKNEDDFYYKKNISVLDICSGIGYNSSATIEEFLNHSDDNSSISIDMLEISIETLTMGLLIPSPIKSHDIIKKAIESKLIEEDFASLEIEKIKIPDNVNIKIFCEDARDSLKKLGNNKYDVIFLDPYSPAMAPELCTVEFFEELKRVIKNNGIISTYTLAAGVRFAFVEAGFYIGEGPIFGRKSGGTIASLDINNITKNVPLLDERTIALSDAGIPFRDKNLDLTSEEILKNRAEERSLARHNYKISSAVQTPIFIGEDISDEKLKRRVIRNFNKINISDLKSKESFYIIEPQKFYNNGPNDEFNSKDRIIEMNKRLLDVVNNKNLSN
;
A
#
# COMPACT_ATOMS: atom_id res chain seq x y z
N MET A 1 -35.93 5.41 46.44
CA MET A 1 -36.57 5.35 45.11
C MET A 1 -36.23 6.63 44.38
N ASN A 2 -35.35 6.50 43.38
CA ASN A 2 -35.37 7.19 42.08
C ASN A 2 -35.15 8.72 42.12
N ASN A 3 -34.16 9.34 41.49
CA ASN A 3 -33.23 9.01 40.39
C ASN A 3 -32.08 10.05 40.51
N ASP A 4 -30.79 9.79 40.36
CA ASP A 4 -30.07 9.11 39.27
C ASP A 4 -30.39 9.63 37.85
N LYS A 5 -30.50 10.96 37.70
CA LYS A 5 -30.68 11.60 36.38
C LYS A 5 -29.77 12.78 36.04
N ASP A 6 -28.86 13.20 36.92
CA ASP A 6 -27.93 14.30 36.59
C ASP A 6 -26.51 13.84 36.19
N LEU A 7 -26.34 12.54 35.92
CA LEU A 7 -25.10 11.94 35.40
C LEU A 7 -25.17 11.54 33.91
N LYS A 8 -26.15 12.06 33.16
CA LYS A 8 -26.25 11.83 31.70
C LYS A 8 -26.52 13.14 30.95
N LYS A 9 -25.46 13.90 30.75
CA LYS A 9 -25.28 14.80 29.59
C LYS A 9 -23.82 14.74 29.13
N ILE A 10 -23.30 13.53 29.01
CA ILE A 10 -22.14 13.21 28.18
C ILE A 10 -22.71 12.26 27.13
N ASP A 11 -23.23 12.85 26.05
CA ASP A 11 -23.51 12.11 24.82
C ASP A 11 -23.32 13.06 23.64
N SER A 12 -22.35 12.69 22.80
CA SER A 12 -22.12 13.12 21.41
C SER A 12 -21.44 14.48 21.15
N ILE A 13 -20.15 14.61 21.49
CA ILE A 13 -19.22 15.29 20.58
C ILE A 13 -18.87 14.27 19.49
N LYS A 14 -19.71 14.21 18.46
CA LYS A 14 -19.44 13.47 17.21
C LYS A 14 -18.58 14.35 16.29
N ASN A 15 -17.29 14.39 16.58
CA ASN A 15 -16.19 14.30 15.61
C ASN A 15 -14.90 14.51 16.42
N PRO A 16 -13.94 13.57 16.44
CA PRO A 16 -12.58 13.96 16.76
C PRO A 16 -12.21 15.10 15.80
N ASP A 17 -11.61 16.16 16.33
CA ASP A 17 -11.18 17.28 15.51
C ASP A 17 -10.37 16.76 14.30
N SER A 18 -10.70 17.23 13.09
CA SER A 18 -10.13 16.66 11.87
C SER A 18 -8.61 16.90 11.80
N ILE A 19 -7.87 16.00 11.15
CA ILE A 19 -6.40 16.10 11.07
C ILE A 19 -5.94 17.40 10.40
N GLU A 20 -6.75 17.98 9.50
CA GLU A 20 -6.51 19.28 8.88
C GLU A 20 -6.55 20.44 9.89
N LYS A 21 -7.37 20.32 10.95
CA LYS A 21 -7.35 21.29 12.06
C LYS A 21 -6.02 21.18 12.80
N PHE A 22 -5.53 19.96 13.02
CA PHE A 22 -4.24 19.75 13.67
C PHE A 22 -3.07 20.28 12.83
N HIS A 23 -3.11 20.15 11.51
CA HIS A 23 -2.12 20.75 10.60
C HIS A 23 -2.00 22.27 10.80
N LYS A 24 -3.13 22.96 10.99
CA LYS A 24 -3.13 24.41 11.29
C LYS A 24 -2.48 24.71 12.64
N ILE A 25 -2.75 23.88 13.65
CA ILE A 25 -2.14 23.99 14.99
C ILE A 25 -0.62 23.78 14.89
N ILE A 26 -0.16 22.77 14.14
CA ILE A 26 1.27 22.53 13.89
C ILE A 26 1.93 23.80 13.33
N ARG A 27 1.38 24.36 12.26
CA ARG A 27 1.92 25.57 11.62
C ARG A 27 1.97 26.76 12.57
N GLU A 28 0.91 26.98 13.35
CA GLU A 28 0.86 28.05 14.35
C GLU A 28 1.96 27.90 15.42
N TYR A 29 2.12 26.70 15.97
CA TYR A 29 3.07 26.45 17.05
C TYR A 29 4.52 26.47 16.58
N LEU A 30 4.81 25.97 15.38
CA LEU A 30 6.16 26.04 14.82
C LEU A 30 6.52 27.46 14.35
N SER A 31 5.55 28.26 13.88
CA SER A 31 5.79 29.70 13.65
C SER A 31 6.21 30.41 14.94
N LYS A 32 5.49 30.16 16.05
CA LYS A 32 5.83 30.73 17.35
C LYS A 32 7.19 30.26 17.86
N GLU A 33 7.53 28.98 17.65
CA GLU A 33 8.87 28.46 17.94
C GLU A 33 9.94 29.26 17.19
N LYS A 34 9.76 29.49 15.88
CA LYS A 34 10.70 30.27 15.08
C LYS A 34 10.83 31.72 15.54
N GLU A 35 9.70 32.36 15.87
CA GLU A 35 9.67 33.76 16.31
C GLU A 35 10.37 33.97 17.66
N SER A 36 10.22 33.03 18.59
CA SER A 36 10.74 33.18 19.96
C SER A 36 12.01 32.39 20.23
N SER A 37 12.35 31.41 19.39
CA SER A 37 13.38 30.38 19.65
C SER A 37 13.17 29.61 20.96
N GLU A 38 11.90 29.39 21.36
CA GLU A 38 11.56 28.73 22.63
C GLU A 38 11.05 27.29 22.41
N PRO A 39 11.68 26.27 23.03
CA PRO A 39 11.27 24.87 22.86
C PRO A 39 9.92 24.55 23.50
N ILE A 40 9.37 25.46 24.32
CA ILE A 40 8.07 25.28 24.98
C ILE A 40 6.92 25.06 24.00
N TYR A 41 7.02 25.59 22.77
CA TYR A 41 5.99 25.42 21.75
C TYR A 41 5.93 23.97 21.25
N ARG A 42 7.07 23.28 21.12
CA ARG A 42 7.11 21.85 20.79
C ARG A 42 6.45 20.99 21.88
N HIS A 43 6.71 21.31 23.15
CA HIS A 43 6.09 20.62 24.30
C HIS A 43 4.58 20.82 24.35
N LYS A 44 4.12 22.06 24.15
CA LYS A 44 2.68 22.35 24.10
C LYS A 44 2.01 21.66 22.92
N LEU A 45 2.67 21.65 21.76
CA LEU A 45 2.17 20.97 20.57
C LEU A 45 2.04 19.46 20.79
N SER A 46 3.05 18.82 21.39
CA SER A 46 3.00 17.38 21.76
C SER A 46 1.85 17.06 22.71
N LYS A 47 1.55 17.94 23.67
CA LYS A 47 0.39 17.77 24.57
C LYS A 47 -0.95 17.83 23.83
N ILE A 48 -1.10 18.78 22.90
CA ILE A 48 -2.32 18.90 22.09
C ILE A 48 -2.45 17.69 21.16
N PHE A 49 -1.33 17.19 20.61
CA PHE A 49 -1.33 16.04 19.71
C PHE A 49 -1.92 14.77 20.33
N HIS A 50 -1.85 14.64 21.66
CA HIS A 50 -2.41 13.49 22.38
C HIS A 50 -3.92 13.31 22.17
N ASP A 51 -4.65 14.40 21.87
CA ASP A 51 -6.10 14.36 21.59
C ASP A 51 -6.43 13.88 20.16
N TYR A 52 -5.42 13.75 19.29
CA TYR A 52 -5.57 13.37 17.88
C TYR A 52 -5.08 11.95 17.56
N ILE A 53 -4.32 11.34 18.47
CA ILE A 53 -3.77 9.98 18.31
C ILE A 53 -4.68 8.93 18.93
N ILE A 54 -4.70 7.75 18.32
CA ILE A 54 -5.45 6.58 18.79
C ILE A 54 -4.43 5.52 19.18
N GLN A 55 -4.46 5.05 20.43
CA GLN A 55 -3.60 3.97 20.87
C GLN A 55 -4.03 2.63 20.25
N THR A 56 -3.08 1.85 19.78
CA THR A 56 -3.28 0.49 19.25
C THR A 56 -2.94 -0.57 20.30
N ASP A 57 -3.36 -1.82 20.08
CA ASP A 57 -3.20 -2.90 21.08
C ASP A 57 -1.73 -3.23 21.42
N ASP A 58 -0.80 -2.99 20.50
CA ASP A 58 0.65 -3.17 20.73
C ASP A 58 1.33 -1.98 21.45
N GLY A 59 0.56 -1.00 21.91
CA GLY A 59 1.04 0.17 22.64
C GLY A 59 1.60 1.29 21.75
N SER A 60 1.62 1.10 20.43
CA SER A 60 1.87 2.19 19.47
C SER A 60 0.61 3.04 19.25
N TYR A 61 0.73 4.05 18.39
CA TYR A 61 -0.32 5.02 18.14
C TYR A 61 -0.55 5.20 16.64
N THR A 62 -1.80 5.39 16.25
CA THR A 62 -2.23 5.68 14.88
C THR A 62 -3.01 6.99 14.82
N LEU A 63 -3.35 7.43 13.61
CA LEU A 63 -4.12 8.64 13.33
C LEU A 63 -5.27 8.32 12.39
N ASN A 64 -6.32 9.13 12.47
CA ASN A 64 -7.35 9.17 11.44
C ASN A 64 -6.84 9.95 10.22
N SER A 65 -7.23 9.52 9.03
CA SER A 65 -7.02 10.24 7.79
C SER A 65 -7.84 11.54 7.77
N PRO A 66 -7.53 12.45 6.81
CA PRO A 66 -8.49 13.42 6.31
C PRO A 66 -9.87 12.79 6.01
N ASP A 67 -10.94 13.57 6.14
CA ASP A 67 -12.27 13.15 5.68
C ASP A 67 -12.31 13.20 4.15
N PHE A 68 -12.54 12.05 3.53
CA PHE A 68 -12.68 11.91 2.09
C PHE A 68 -14.05 11.33 1.75
N ASP A 69 -14.96 12.17 1.24
CA ASP A 69 -16.34 11.80 0.88
C ASP A 69 -17.12 11.12 2.04
N GLY A 70 -16.96 11.66 3.25
CA GLY A 70 -17.60 11.15 4.47
C GLY A 70 -16.96 9.86 4.99
N LYS A 71 -15.76 9.50 4.52
CA LYS A 71 -15.00 8.33 4.96
C LYS A 71 -13.70 8.77 5.60
N ILE A 72 -13.43 8.14 6.74
CA ILE A 72 -12.19 8.29 7.49
C ILE A 72 -11.59 6.90 7.62
N GLU A 73 -10.32 6.76 7.26
CA GLU A 73 -9.52 5.56 7.41
C GLU A 73 -8.48 5.80 8.52
N THR A 74 -8.09 4.77 9.28
CA THR A 74 -6.93 4.90 10.16
C THR A 74 -5.65 4.65 9.35
N MET A 75 -4.58 5.39 9.63
CA MET A 75 -3.28 5.18 8.94
C MET A 75 -2.71 3.77 9.15
N HIS A 76 -3.05 3.16 10.28
CA HIS A 76 -2.60 1.83 10.68
C HIS A 76 -3.75 1.04 11.32
N ASN A 77 -3.56 -0.27 11.43
CA ASN A 77 -4.45 -1.22 12.05
C ASN A 77 -4.54 -1.01 13.57
N SER A 78 -5.75 -1.09 14.12
CA SER A 78 -6.00 -0.97 15.56
C SER A 78 -5.28 -2.02 16.41
N ASN A 79 -4.99 -3.20 15.85
CA ASN A 79 -4.30 -4.27 16.56
C ASN A 79 -2.80 -3.96 16.79
N GLY A 80 -2.23 -2.96 16.10
CA GLY A 80 -0.85 -2.56 16.31
C GLY A 80 -0.21 -1.93 15.09
N ALA A 81 0.19 -0.66 15.17
CA ALA A 81 0.82 0.06 14.06
C ALA A 81 2.28 -0.36 13.83
N ILE A 82 3.04 -0.57 14.91
CA ILE A 82 4.40 -1.11 14.81
C ILE A 82 4.37 -2.57 14.39
N THR A 83 3.48 -3.37 14.98
CA THR A 83 3.31 -4.78 14.60
C THR A 83 2.94 -4.89 13.13
N GLU A 84 2.03 -4.06 12.64
CA GLU A 84 1.71 -3.97 11.22
C GLU A 84 2.94 -3.66 10.36
N SER A 85 3.78 -2.70 10.77
CA SER A 85 5.01 -2.34 10.05
C SER A 85 5.92 -3.56 9.88
N PHE A 86 6.09 -4.35 10.93
CA PHE A 86 6.86 -5.59 10.86
C PHE A 86 6.20 -6.65 9.98
N GLU A 87 4.92 -6.94 10.18
CA GLU A 87 4.21 -8.02 9.49
C GLU A 87 3.97 -7.71 8.01
N LYS A 88 3.76 -6.44 7.65
CA LYS A 88 3.45 -6.01 6.29
C LYS A 88 4.63 -5.59 5.44
N PHE A 89 5.73 -5.15 6.04
CA PHE A 89 6.83 -4.58 5.27
C PHE A 89 8.15 -5.28 5.56
N VAL A 90 8.54 -5.37 6.83
CA VAL A 90 9.82 -5.98 7.23
C VAL A 90 9.84 -7.48 6.93
N LYS A 91 8.85 -8.25 7.40
CA LYS A 91 8.84 -9.72 7.21
C LYS A 91 8.74 -10.13 5.74
N PRO A 92 7.89 -9.52 4.90
CA PRO A 92 7.90 -9.84 3.48
C PRO A 92 9.23 -9.51 2.82
N PHE A 93 9.90 -8.43 3.22
CA PHE A 93 11.26 -8.13 2.76
C PHE A 93 12.26 -9.22 3.15
N LYS A 94 12.30 -9.60 4.43
CA LYS A 94 13.16 -10.68 4.92
C LYS A 94 12.92 -11.99 4.18
N ASN A 95 11.65 -12.38 4.01
CA ASN A 95 11.29 -13.71 3.53
C ASN A 95 11.36 -13.87 2.01
N ASN A 96 11.13 -12.81 1.24
CA ASN A 96 10.99 -12.91 -0.21
C ASN A 96 12.23 -12.43 -0.98
N TYR A 97 12.99 -11.47 -0.46
CA TYR A 97 14.15 -10.94 -1.18
C TYR A 97 15.27 -11.99 -1.25
N ILE A 98 15.56 -12.52 -2.45
CA ILE A 98 16.46 -13.67 -2.66
C ILE A 98 17.85 -13.54 -2.02
N GLN A 99 18.42 -12.32 -1.91
CA GLN A 99 19.74 -12.16 -1.27
C GLN A 99 19.70 -12.30 0.26
N ASN A 100 18.51 -12.29 0.85
CA ASN A 100 18.29 -12.54 2.28
C ASN A 100 18.40 -14.04 2.64
N ASN A 101 18.41 -14.94 1.65
CA ASN A 101 18.67 -16.38 1.83
C ASN A 101 20.16 -16.72 1.94
N LEU A 102 21.04 -15.75 2.21
CA LEU A 102 22.48 -15.98 2.41
C LEU A 102 22.86 -15.99 3.89
N ILE A 103 22.26 -16.90 4.67
CA ILE A 103 22.87 -17.34 5.93
C ILE A 103 23.20 -18.82 5.96
N LYS A 104 24.39 -19.00 6.52
CA LYS A 104 24.97 -20.23 6.99
C LYS A 104 24.34 -20.49 8.37
N ASN A 105 23.45 -21.47 8.41
CA ASN A 105 22.76 -22.10 9.55
C ASN A 105 21.29 -21.70 9.72
N GLU A 106 20.46 -22.72 9.92
CA GLU A 106 19.05 -22.84 9.52
C GLU A 106 18.04 -21.96 10.26
N ASP A 107 18.46 -21.12 11.23
CA ASP A 107 17.54 -20.46 12.17
C ASP A 107 17.70 -18.94 12.36
N ASP A 108 18.71 -18.28 11.77
CA ASP A 108 18.91 -16.82 11.97
C ASP A 108 19.08 -16.04 10.66
N PHE A 109 18.48 -14.84 10.62
CA PHE A 109 18.57 -13.87 9.53
C PHE A 109 19.58 -12.74 9.86
N TYR A 110 20.31 -12.21 8.87
CA TYR A 110 21.47 -11.32 9.04
C TYR A 110 21.86 -10.65 7.72
N TYR A 111 21.86 -9.32 7.72
CA TYR A 111 22.25 -8.51 6.57
C TYR A 111 23.78 -8.46 6.44
N LYS A 112 24.30 -8.81 5.25
CA LYS A 112 25.75 -8.84 4.93
C LYS A 112 26.19 -7.82 3.88
N LYS A 113 25.28 -6.95 3.47
CA LYS A 113 25.47 -5.98 2.39
C LYS A 113 24.66 -4.72 2.68
N ASN A 114 25.01 -3.66 1.96
CA ASN A 114 24.25 -2.42 1.99
C ASN A 114 22.84 -2.64 1.43
N ILE A 115 21.84 -2.15 2.16
CA ILE A 115 20.42 -2.22 1.80
C ILE A 115 19.95 -0.83 1.42
N SER A 116 19.18 -0.74 0.34
CA SER A 116 18.50 0.49 -0.06
C SER A 116 16.98 0.29 -0.02
N VAL A 117 16.30 1.08 0.80
CA VAL A 117 14.86 1.06 1.03
C VAL A 117 14.24 2.35 0.49
N LEU A 118 13.10 2.23 -0.18
CA LEU A 118 12.24 3.37 -0.53
C LEU A 118 10.92 3.23 0.24
N ASP A 119 10.62 4.17 1.12
CA ASP A 119 9.39 4.21 1.92
C ASP A 119 8.44 5.28 1.36
N ILE A 120 7.44 4.87 0.59
CA ILE A 120 6.49 5.76 -0.11
C ILE A 120 5.24 5.91 0.74
N CYS A 121 4.86 7.17 1.01
CA CYS A 121 3.89 7.55 2.04
C CYS A 121 4.38 7.15 3.42
N SER A 122 5.61 7.56 3.73
CA SER A 122 6.26 7.20 4.99
C SER A 122 5.49 7.66 6.23
N GLY A 123 4.62 8.68 6.09
CA GLY A 123 3.73 9.14 7.13
C GLY A 123 4.48 9.54 8.39
N ILE A 124 4.17 8.87 9.49
CA ILE A 124 4.83 9.07 10.80
C ILE A 124 6.14 8.28 10.96
N GLY A 125 6.52 7.48 9.96
CA GLY A 125 7.83 6.84 9.84
C GLY A 125 7.95 5.42 10.41
N TYR A 126 6.84 4.75 10.75
CA TYR A 126 6.90 3.44 11.40
C TYR A 126 7.49 2.32 10.54
N ASN A 127 7.21 2.28 9.24
CA ASN A 127 7.80 1.27 8.34
C ASN A 127 9.33 1.40 8.30
N SER A 128 9.83 2.63 8.19
CA SER A 128 11.25 2.96 8.28
C SER A 128 11.83 2.63 9.67
N SER A 129 11.17 3.00 10.76
CA SER A 129 11.60 2.69 12.14
C SER A 129 11.72 1.18 12.40
N ALA A 130 10.71 0.40 11.99
CA ALA A 130 10.70 -1.05 12.14
C ALA A 130 11.84 -1.70 11.31
N THR A 131 12.11 -1.18 10.13
CA THR A 131 13.18 -1.67 9.26
C THR A 131 14.57 -1.34 9.82
N ILE A 132 14.76 -0.16 10.41
CA ILE A 132 15.99 0.20 11.12
C ILE A 132 16.19 -0.70 12.35
N GLU A 133 15.14 -0.92 13.15
CA GLU A 133 15.19 -1.80 14.33
C GLU A 133 15.62 -3.21 13.92
N GLU A 134 14.99 -3.76 12.89
CA GLU A 134 15.33 -5.07 12.35
C GLU A 134 16.78 -5.11 11.86
N PHE A 135 17.21 -4.10 11.11
CA PHE A 135 18.56 -4.00 10.58
C PHE A 135 19.61 -3.94 11.69
N LEU A 136 19.45 -3.05 12.67
CA LEU A 136 20.42 -2.88 13.76
C LEU A 136 20.52 -4.12 14.65
N ASN A 137 19.43 -4.88 14.80
CA ASN A 137 19.44 -6.13 15.56
C ASN A 137 20.06 -7.32 14.79
N HIS A 138 20.17 -7.22 13.45
CA HIS A 138 20.56 -8.33 12.58
C HIS A 138 21.52 -7.90 11.46
N SER A 139 22.50 -7.04 11.74
CA SER A 139 23.54 -6.63 10.77
C SER A 139 24.93 -6.64 11.39
N ASP A 140 25.95 -6.86 10.55
CA ASP A 140 27.36 -6.71 10.96
C ASP A 140 27.80 -5.24 10.88
N ASP A 141 28.93 -4.95 11.53
CA ASP A 141 29.59 -3.64 11.53
C ASP A 141 29.97 -3.13 10.12
N ASN A 142 29.96 -3.99 9.09
CA ASN A 142 30.32 -3.62 7.71
C ASN A 142 29.11 -3.36 6.81
N SER A 143 27.90 -3.59 7.32
CA SER A 143 26.66 -3.38 6.58
C SER A 143 26.09 -2.00 6.87
N SER A 144 25.44 -1.40 5.88
CA SER A 144 24.70 -0.14 6.07
C SER A 144 23.28 -0.22 5.49
N ILE A 145 22.39 0.60 6.00
CA ILE A 145 21.05 0.78 5.46
C ILE A 145 20.89 2.22 4.99
N SER A 146 20.36 2.39 3.78
CA SER A 146 19.93 3.67 3.23
C SER A 146 18.42 3.65 3.04
N ILE A 147 17.73 4.64 3.59
CA ILE A 147 16.28 4.78 3.49
C ILE A 147 15.96 6.13 2.87
N ASP A 148 15.27 6.12 1.74
CA ASP A 148 14.64 7.31 1.18
C ASP A 148 13.15 7.29 1.58
N MET A 149 12.71 8.26 2.37
CA MET A 149 11.32 8.44 2.80
C MET A 149 10.65 9.51 1.95
N LEU A 150 9.47 9.20 1.39
CA LEU A 150 8.67 10.11 0.57
C LEU A 150 7.35 10.37 1.30
N GLU A 151 7.13 11.62 1.67
CA GLU A 151 5.90 12.08 2.32
C GLU A 151 5.50 13.44 1.74
N ILE A 152 4.24 13.62 1.38
CA ILE A 152 3.78 14.87 0.75
C ILE A 152 3.55 15.97 1.79
N SER A 153 3.23 15.63 3.04
CA SER A 153 2.89 16.59 4.09
C SER A 153 3.98 16.74 5.15
N ILE A 154 4.53 17.96 5.22
CA ILE A 154 5.46 18.37 6.27
C ILE A 154 4.81 18.32 7.67
N GLU A 155 3.49 18.52 7.76
CA GLU A 155 2.73 18.34 9.00
C GLU A 155 2.66 16.88 9.42
N THR A 156 2.48 15.95 8.48
CA THR A 156 2.53 14.51 8.76
C THR A 156 3.91 14.07 9.25
N LEU A 157 4.98 14.59 8.65
CA LEU A 157 6.33 14.40 9.19
C LEU A 157 6.44 14.96 10.62
N THR A 158 5.95 16.18 10.87
CA THR A 158 5.91 16.74 12.23
C THR A 158 5.15 15.84 13.21
N MET A 159 4.06 15.21 12.78
CA MET A 159 3.35 14.22 13.60
C MET A 159 4.24 13.01 13.94
N GLY A 160 5.04 12.52 13.00
CA GLY A 160 6.03 11.46 13.24
C GLY A 160 7.13 11.84 14.24
N LEU A 161 7.52 13.12 14.26
CA LEU A 161 8.41 13.68 15.28
C LEU A 161 7.76 13.67 16.68
N LEU A 162 6.48 14.03 16.76
CA LEU A 162 5.78 14.22 18.04
C LEU A 162 5.20 12.94 18.62
N ILE A 163 4.98 11.91 17.80
CA ILE A 163 4.26 10.71 18.23
C ILE A 163 5.05 9.92 19.28
N PRO A 164 4.42 9.49 20.38
CA PRO A 164 5.03 8.51 21.28
C PRO A 164 5.23 7.19 20.52
N SER A 165 6.38 6.55 20.68
CA SER A 165 6.68 5.29 20.00
C SER A 165 7.21 4.25 21.00
N PRO A 166 6.79 2.97 20.88
CA PRO A 166 7.27 1.91 21.76
C PRO A 166 8.64 1.33 21.34
N ILE A 167 9.20 1.74 20.18
CA ILE A 167 10.50 1.26 19.69
C ILE A 167 11.53 2.39 19.64
N LYS A 168 12.77 2.08 20.04
CA LYS A 168 13.86 3.06 20.15
C LYS A 168 14.36 3.54 18.79
N SER A 169 14.34 2.68 17.77
CA SER A 169 14.72 3.07 16.42
C SER A 169 13.87 4.21 15.86
N HIS A 170 12.67 4.45 16.41
CA HIS A 170 11.84 5.59 16.02
C HIS A 170 12.48 6.93 16.38
N ASP A 171 13.29 7.01 17.44
CA ASP A 171 14.02 8.23 17.78
C ASP A 171 15.03 8.62 16.68
N ILE A 172 15.57 7.64 15.94
CA ILE A 172 16.43 7.89 14.77
C ILE A 172 15.63 8.57 13.66
N ILE A 173 14.41 8.10 13.40
CA ILE A 173 13.50 8.73 12.42
C ILE A 173 13.08 10.12 12.88
N LYS A 174 12.75 10.31 14.18
CA LYS A 174 12.45 11.63 14.75
C LYS A 174 13.59 12.61 14.50
N LYS A 175 14.84 12.19 14.70
CA LYS A 175 16.01 13.02 14.42
C LYS A 175 16.12 13.42 12.95
N ALA A 176 15.91 12.46 12.04
CA ALA A 176 15.92 12.73 10.61
C ALA A 176 14.80 13.69 10.19
N ILE A 177 13.59 13.51 10.73
CA ILE A 177 12.46 14.40 10.54
C ILE A 177 12.77 15.80 11.04
N GLU A 178 13.25 15.96 12.28
CA GLU A 178 13.60 17.27 12.84
C GLU A 178 14.60 17.99 11.94
N SER A 179 15.64 17.29 11.48
CA SER A 179 16.63 17.83 10.56
C SER A 179 15.99 18.31 9.25
N LYS A 180 15.02 17.55 8.71
CA LYS A 180 14.24 17.94 7.53
C LYS A 180 13.36 19.15 7.77
N LEU A 181 12.69 19.22 8.94
CA LEU A 181 11.86 20.39 9.29
C LEU A 181 12.70 21.67 9.37
N ILE A 182 13.94 21.58 9.84
CA ILE A 182 14.87 22.72 9.90
C ILE A 182 15.38 23.07 8.49
N GLU A 183 15.75 22.07 7.69
CA GLU A 183 16.17 22.26 6.28
C GLU A 183 15.13 23.03 5.47
N GLU A 184 13.83 22.72 5.66
CA GLU A 184 12.70 23.35 4.99
C GLU A 184 12.23 24.67 5.66
N ASP A 185 12.98 25.19 6.64
CA ASP A 185 12.61 26.37 7.44
C ASP A 185 11.20 26.25 8.08
N PHE A 186 10.76 25.03 8.38
CA PHE A 186 9.48 24.73 9.05
C PHE A 186 9.63 24.72 10.57
N ALA A 187 10.82 24.40 11.07
CA ALA A 187 11.23 24.47 12.47
C ALA A 187 12.58 25.18 12.61
N SER A 188 12.97 25.56 13.84
CA SER A 188 14.26 26.27 14.06
C SER A 188 15.14 25.66 15.14
N LEU A 189 14.60 24.76 15.96
CA LEU A 189 15.30 24.20 17.11
C LEU A 189 15.68 22.74 16.91
N GLU A 190 16.91 22.41 17.29
CA GLU A 190 17.42 21.05 17.40
C GLU A 190 17.21 20.54 18.85
N ILE A 191 16.11 19.83 19.07
CA ILE A 191 15.68 19.31 20.37
C ILE A 191 16.03 17.82 20.48
N GLU A 192 15.94 17.06 19.39
CA GLU A 192 16.28 15.64 19.37
C GLU A 192 17.79 15.43 19.50
N LYS A 193 18.20 14.82 20.62
CA LYS A 193 19.61 14.66 21.00
C LYS A 193 20.27 13.38 20.50
N ILE A 194 19.48 12.43 20.01
CA ILE A 194 20.00 11.17 19.51
C ILE A 194 20.84 11.42 18.25
N LYS A 195 21.96 10.70 18.12
CA LYS A 195 22.75 10.68 16.89
C LYS A 195 22.25 9.54 16.01
N ILE A 196 22.04 9.81 14.72
CA ILE A 196 21.79 8.76 13.73
C ILE A 196 23.06 7.89 13.65
N PRO A 197 22.97 6.56 13.79
CA PRO A 197 24.12 5.66 13.66
C PRO A 197 24.84 5.83 12.32
N ASP A 198 26.17 5.69 12.29
CA ASP A 198 26.97 5.96 11.09
C ASP A 198 26.66 4.98 9.93
N ASN A 199 26.10 3.81 10.23
CA ASN A 199 25.65 2.81 9.26
C ASN A 199 24.17 2.95 8.85
N VAL A 200 23.48 4.01 9.29
CA VAL A 200 22.10 4.34 8.93
C VAL A 200 22.08 5.67 8.19
N ASN A 201 21.68 5.67 6.93
CA ASN A 201 21.53 6.86 6.12
C ASN A 201 20.05 7.09 5.80
N ILE A 202 19.52 8.26 6.11
CA ILE A 202 18.10 8.60 5.88
C ILE A 202 18.03 9.88 5.06
N LYS A 203 17.25 9.85 3.98
CA LYS A 203 16.91 11.04 3.20
C LYS A 203 15.40 11.17 3.12
N ILE A 204 14.88 12.37 3.40
CA ILE A 204 13.44 12.65 3.37
C ILE A 204 13.13 13.58 2.20
N PHE A 205 12.20 13.18 1.35
CA PHE A 205 11.61 13.99 0.29
C PHE A 205 10.22 14.42 0.75
N CYS A 206 10.04 15.73 0.94
CA CYS A 206 8.77 16.31 1.40
C CYS A 206 8.00 16.94 0.23
N GLU A 207 7.54 16.12 -0.71
CA GLU A 207 6.88 16.55 -1.95
C GLU A 207 6.05 15.41 -2.55
N ASP A 208 5.39 15.65 -3.69
CA ASP A 208 4.68 14.60 -4.42
C ASP A 208 5.63 13.45 -4.78
N ALA A 209 5.22 12.20 -4.51
CA ALA A 209 6.02 11.03 -4.81
C ALA A 209 6.31 10.88 -6.32
N ARG A 210 5.39 11.34 -7.20
CA ARG A 210 5.59 11.37 -8.65
C ARG A 210 6.78 12.23 -9.05
N ASP A 211 6.99 13.35 -8.37
CA ASP A 211 8.13 14.25 -8.63
C ASP A 211 9.40 13.78 -7.94
N SER A 212 9.28 13.21 -6.73
CA SER A 212 10.40 12.58 -6.04
C SER A 212 11.03 11.47 -6.88
N LEU A 213 10.22 10.56 -7.44
CA LEU A 213 10.71 9.42 -8.23
C LEU A 213 11.55 9.87 -9.43
N LYS A 214 11.15 10.94 -10.15
CA LYS A 214 11.91 11.49 -11.28
C LYS A 214 13.35 11.91 -10.91
N LYS A 215 13.60 12.22 -9.63
CA LYS A 215 14.92 12.62 -9.10
C LYS A 215 15.76 11.42 -8.62
N LEU A 216 15.16 10.24 -8.47
CA LEU A 216 15.83 9.04 -7.98
C LEU A 216 16.53 8.29 -9.11
N GLY A 217 17.70 7.72 -8.79
CA GLY A 217 18.49 6.92 -9.74
C GLY A 217 17.82 5.59 -10.09
N ASN A 218 18.13 5.07 -11.27
CA ASN A 218 17.62 3.77 -11.74
C ASN A 218 18.24 2.61 -10.95
N ASN A 219 17.52 1.49 -10.81
CA ASN A 219 18.02 0.22 -10.27
C ASN A 219 18.74 0.38 -8.91
N LYS A 220 18.16 1.18 -8.01
CA LYS A 220 18.72 1.58 -6.71
C LYS A 220 18.19 0.73 -5.55
N TYR A 221 16.88 0.49 -5.49
CA TYR A 221 16.25 -0.03 -4.26
C TYR A 221 16.14 -1.55 -4.24
N ASP A 222 16.48 -2.15 -3.10
CA ASP A 222 16.27 -3.57 -2.80
C ASP A 222 14.80 -3.82 -2.41
N VAL A 223 14.18 -2.84 -1.75
CA VAL A 223 12.78 -2.91 -1.38
C VAL A 223 12.10 -1.55 -1.48
N ILE A 224 10.84 -1.58 -1.93
CA ILE A 224 9.92 -0.45 -1.88
C ILE A 224 8.76 -0.82 -0.95
N PHE A 225 8.54 -0.03 0.09
CA PHE A 225 7.31 -0.06 0.87
C PHE A 225 6.34 0.93 0.23
N LEU A 226 5.24 0.39 -0.32
CA LEU A 226 4.19 1.19 -0.94
C LEU A 226 2.96 1.17 -0.03
N ASP A 227 2.86 2.21 0.81
CA ASP A 227 1.85 2.30 1.86
C ASP A 227 0.99 3.58 1.80
N PRO A 228 0.39 3.91 0.64
CA PRO A 228 -0.49 5.07 0.55
C PRO A 228 -1.83 4.81 1.25
N TYR A 229 -2.64 5.85 1.44
CA TYR A 229 -4.06 5.67 1.69
C TYR A 229 -4.74 4.82 0.60
N SER A 230 -5.99 4.41 0.83
CA SER A 230 -6.68 3.54 -0.12
C SER A 230 -6.69 4.13 -1.54
N PRO A 231 -6.81 3.30 -2.60
CA PRO A 231 -6.81 3.79 -3.98
C PRO A 231 -7.93 4.78 -4.33
N ALA A 232 -8.91 4.96 -3.44
CA ALA A 232 -9.91 6.02 -3.56
C ALA A 232 -9.39 7.39 -3.12
N MET A 233 -8.47 7.42 -2.15
CA MET A 233 -7.88 8.64 -1.59
C MET A 233 -6.58 9.03 -2.31
N ALA A 234 -5.73 8.06 -2.67
CA ALA A 234 -4.44 8.29 -3.34
C ALA A 234 -4.31 7.49 -4.65
N PRO A 235 -5.22 7.69 -5.63
CA PRO A 235 -5.22 6.95 -6.89
C PRO A 235 -3.94 7.18 -7.73
N GLU A 236 -3.28 8.33 -7.58
CA GLU A 236 -2.03 8.68 -8.29
C GLU A 236 -0.87 7.72 -7.99
N LEU A 237 -0.87 7.10 -6.81
CA LEU A 237 0.14 6.12 -6.37
C LEU A 237 -0.22 4.67 -6.74
N CYS A 238 -1.28 4.50 -7.52
CA CYS A 238 -1.87 3.21 -7.91
C CYS A 238 -1.96 3.03 -9.44
N THR A 239 -1.35 3.93 -10.21
CA THR A 239 -1.42 3.95 -11.68
C THR A 239 -0.34 3.07 -12.32
N VAL A 240 -0.58 2.66 -13.56
CA VAL A 240 0.42 1.90 -14.31
C VAL A 240 1.68 2.72 -14.53
N GLU A 241 1.54 3.99 -14.86
CA GLU A 241 2.67 4.89 -15.13
C GLU A 241 3.49 5.15 -13.86
N PHE A 242 2.84 5.26 -12.69
CA PHE A 242 3.56 5.33 -11.42
C PHE A 242 4.35 4.04 -11.16
N PHE A 243 3.77 2.88 -11.45
CA PHE A 243 4.46 1.59 -11.31
C PHE A 243 5.57 1.37 -12.34
N GLU A 244 5.49 1.95 -13.52
CA GLU A 244 6.60 2.00 -14.48
C GLU A 244 7.79 2.81 -13.91
N GLU A 245 7.52 3.90 -13.19
CA GLU A 245 8.57 4.62 -12.46
C GLU A 245 9.13 3.80 -11.28
N LEU A 246 8.29 3.05 -10.55
CA LEU A 246 8.78 2.10 -9.54
C LEU A 246 9.70 1.04 -10.15
N LYS A 247 9.33 0.50 -11.31
CA LYS A 247 10.13 -0.46 -12.08
C LYS A 247 11.49 0.11 -12.49
N ARG A 248 11.56 1.40 -12.82
CA ARG A 248 12.81 2.07 -13.17
C ARG A 248 13.77 2.16 -11.98
N VAL A 249 13.26 2.48 -10.79
CA VAL A 249 14.09 2.74 -9.60
C VAL A 249 14.40 1.48 -8.79
N ILE A 250 13.58 0.43 -8.87
CA ILE A 250 13.82 -0.83 -8.14
C ILE A 250 14.89 -1.67 -8.82
N LYS A 251 15.65 -2.44 -8.03
CA LYS A 251 16.57 -3.45 -8.57
C LYS A 251 15.82 -4.58 -9.26
N ASN A 252 16.44 -5.23 -10.24
CA ASN A 252 15.85 -6.41 -10.92
C ASN A 252 15.42 -7.51 -9.95
N ASN A 253 16.15 -7.71 -8.85
CA ASN A 253 15.83 -8.67 -7.81
C ASN A 253 15.13 -8.03 -6.60
N GLY A 254 14.74 -6.76 -6.68
CA GLY A 254 14.08 -6.05 -5.59
C GLY A 254 12.59 -6.42 -5.48
N ILE A 255 11.99 -6.09 -4.34
CA ILE A 255 10.58 -6.36 -4.09
C ILE A 255 9.80 -5.10 -3.73
N ILE A 256 8.51 -5.10 -4.03
CA ILE A 256 7.55 -4.10 -3.57
C ILE A 256 6.57 -4.81 -2.65
N SER A 257 6.37 -4.28 -1.44
CA SER A 257 5.33 -4.74 -0.53
C SER A 257 4.26 -3.67 -0.37
N THR A 258 2.99 -4.08 -0.46
CA THR A 258 1.84 -3.20 -0.21
C THR A 258 0.71 -3.98 0.45
N TYR A 259 -0.08 -3.30 1.27
CA TYR A 259 -1.27 -3.90 1.89
C TYR A 259 -2.43 -4.05 0.91
N THR A 260 -2.44 -3.38 -0.24
CA THR A 260 -3.65 -3.35 -1.08
C THR A 260 -3.91 -4.66 -1.82
N LEU A 261 -5.20 -5.00 -1.94
CA LEU A 261 -5.74 -6.13 -2.70
C LEU A 261 -6.55 -5.68 -3.92
N ALA A 262 -6.65 -4.37 -4.16
CA ALA A 262 -7.55 -3.83 -5.15
C ALA A 262 -7.20 -4.39 -6.55
N ALA A 263 -8.20 -4.98 -7.21
CA ALA A 263 -8.01 -5.68 -8.48
C ALA A 263 -7.37 -4.78 -9.56
N GLY A 264 -7.79 -3.51 -9.66
CA GLY A 264 -7.20 -2.54 -10.58
C GLY A 264 -5.74 -2.21 -10.28
N VAL A 265 -5.34 -2.20 -9.00
CA VAL A 265 -3.94 -1.96 -8.61
C VAL A 265 -3.09 -3.17 -8.94
N ARG A 266 -3.57 -4.38 -8.65
CA ARG A 266 -2.89 -5.62 -9.04
C ARG A 266 -2.74 -5.76 -10.56
N PHE A 267 -3.77 -5.38 -11.32
CA PHE A 267 -3.62 -5.34 -12.78
C PHE A 267 -2.61 -4.27 -13.19
N ALA A 268 -2.60 -3.10 -12.53
CA ALA A 268 -1.61 -2.08 -12.85
C ALA A 268 -0.16 -2.59 -12.69
N PHE A 269 0.14 -3.36 -11.65
CA PHE A 269 1.44 -4.03 -11.51
C PHE A 269 1.74 -5.01 -12.66
N VAL A 270 0.76 -5.84 -13.04
CA VAL A 270 0.88 -6.80 -14.15
C VAL A 270 1.20 -6.08 -15.46
N GLU A 271 0.53 -4.97 -15.74
CA GLU A 271 0.75 -4.19 -16.96
C GLU A 271 2.09 -3.46 -16.97
N ALA A 272 2.53 -2.91 -15.83
CA ALA A 272 3.89 -2.37 -15.69
C ALA A 272 4.98 -3.45 -15.83
N GLY A 273 4.59 -4.74 -15.78
CA GLY A 273 5.43 -5.90 -16.07
C GLY A 273 5.97 -6.63 -14.84
N PHE A 274 5.45 -6.33 -13.65
CA PHE A 274 5.82 -7.05 -12.43
C PHE A 274 5.14 -8.42 -12.35
N TYR A 275 5.87 -9.40 -11.85
CA TYR A 275 5.24 -10.58 -11.24
C TYR A 275 4.58 -10.16 -9.93
N ILE A 276 3.40 -10.71 -9.66
CA ILE A 276 2.66 -10.46 -8.43
C ILE A 276 2.32 -11.76 -7.72
N GLY A 277 2.26 -11.70 -6.39
CA GLY A 277 1.89 -12.80 -5.53
C GLY A 277 1.03 -12.38 -4.36
N GLU A 278 0.61 -13.38 -3.58
CA GLU A 278 -0.01 -13.13 -2.28
C GLU A 278 1.00 -12.42 -1.36
N GLY A 279 0.60 -11.25 -0.86
CA GLY A 279 1.45 -10.46 0.01
C GLY A 279 1.11 -10.59 1.50
N PRO A 280 1.53 -9.62 2.32
CA PRO A 280 1.48 -9.73 3.77
C PRO A 280 0.06 -9.84 4.36
N ILE A 281 -0.09 -10.59 5.45
CA ILE A 281 -1.36 -10.74 6.17
C ILE A 281 -1.18 -10.20 7.59
N PHE A 282 -1.95 -9.18 7.96
CA PHE A 282 -2.04 -8.71 9.35
C PHE A 282 -3.41 -8.11 9.65
N GLY A 283 -3.99 -8.48 10.80
CA GLY A 283 -5.28 -7.96 11.29
C GLY A 283 -6.51 -8.30 10.43
N ARG A 284 -6.38 -9.14 9.40
CA ARG A 284 -7.48 -9.60 8.53
C ARG A 284 -7.19 -10.96 7.90
N LYS A 285 -8.21 -11.58 7.29
CA LYS A 285 -8.10 -12.92 6.69
C LYS A 285 -7.39 -12.98 5.33
N SER A 286 -7.33 -11.89 4.60
CA SER A 286 -6.76 -11.83 3.23
C SER A 286 -5.50 -10.98 3.18
N GLY A 287 -4.48 -11.42 2.44
CA GLY A 287 -3.15 -10.78 2.39
C GLY A 287 -3.10 -9.44 1.66
N GLY A 288 -1.90 -8.92 1.41
CA GLY A 288 -1.64 -7.76 0.56
C GLY A 288 -1.17 -8.21 -0.83
N THR A 289 -0.28 -7.43 -1.44
CA THR A 289 0.36 -7.80 -2.70
C THR A 289 1.88 -7.66 -2.55
N ILE A 290 2.61 -8.68 -3.01
CA ILE A 290 4.05 -8.58 -3.27
C ILE A 290 4.23 -8.50 -4.77
N ALA A 291 5.07 -7.57 -5.22
CA ALA A 291 5.44 -7.42 -6.63
C ALA A 291 6.97 -7.46 -6.79
N SER A 292 7.45 -8.02 -7.90
CA SER A 292 8.88 -8.15 -8.19
C SER A 292 9.12 -8.30 -9.69
N LEU A 293 10.28 -7.86 -10.17
CA LEU A 293 10.74 -8.14 -11.54
C LEU A 293 11.35 -9.53 -11.67
N ASP A 294 11.77 -10.12 -10.55
CA ASP A 294 12.26 -11.50 -10.44
C ASP A 294 11.17 -12.39 -9.86
N ILE A 295 10.77 -13.43 -10.61
CA ILE A 295 9.74 -14.39 -10.20
C ILE A 295 10.17 -15.18 -8.95
N ASN A 296 11.47 -15.33 -8.71
CA ASN A 296 11.98 -16.08 -7.55
C ASN A 296 11.69 -15.38 -6.21
N ASN A 297 11.34 -14.08 -6.23
CA ASN A 297 10.85 -13.36 -5.05
C ASN A 297 9.34 -13.57 -4.81
N ILE A 298 8.63 -14.29 -5.67
CA ILE A 298 7.20 -14.58 -5.50
C ILE A 298 7.06 -15.98 -4.94
N THR A 299 6.71 -16.09 -3.66
CA THR A 299 6.59 -17.39 -2.97
C THR A 299 5.21 -18.03 -3.11
N LYS A 300 4.17 -17.22 -3.37
CA LYS A 300 2.79 -17.68 -3.53
C LYS A 300 2.10 -16.98 -4.68
N ASN A 301 1.32 -17.73 -5.45
CA ASN A 301 0.41 -17.18 -6.44
C ASN A 301 -0.64 -16.27 -5.78
N VAL A 302 -1.12 -15.28 -6.52
CA VAL A 302 -2.35 -14.56 -6.16
C VAL A 302 -3.49 -15.58 -6.05
N PRO A 303 -4.40 -15.51 -5.05
CA PRO A 303 -5.50 -16.46 -4.92
C PRO A 303 -6.28 -16.65 -6.23
N LEU A 304 -6.61 -17.91 -6.55
CA LEU A 304 -7.23 -18.30 -7.82
C LEU A 304 -8.46 -17.44 -8.20
N LEU A 305 -9.33 -17.14 -7.23
CA LEU A 305 -10.53 -16.31 -7.46
C LEU A 305 -10.21 -14.82 -7.64
N ASP A 306 -9.13 -14.34 -7.02
CA ASP A 306 -8.65 -12.97 -7.21
C ASP A 306 -8.06 -12.81 -8.61
N GLU A 307 -7.31 -13.78 -9.14
CA GLU A 307 -6.82 -13.75 -10.53
C GLU A 307 -7.97 -13.57 -11.52
N ARG A 308 -9.09 -14.28 -11.32
CA ARG A 308 -10.30 -14.12 -12.16
C ARG A 308 -10.90 -12.73 -12.02
N THR A 309 -10.93 -12.17 -10.81
CA THR A 309 -11.43 -10.81 -10.59
C THR A 309 -10.54 -9.78 -11.28
N ILE A 310 -9.22 -9.92 -11.18
CA ILE A 310 -8.25 -9.03 -11.83
C ILE A 310 -8.39 -9.14 -13.36
N ALA A 311 -8.35 -10.35 -13.90
CA ALA A 311 -8.34 -10.56 -15.34
C ALA A 311 -9.67 -10.22 -16.01
N LEU A 312 -10.80 -10.64 -15.43
CA LEU A 312 -12.08 -10.72 -16.15
C LEU A 312 -13.08 -9.64 -15.77
N SER A 313 -12.93 -9.01 -14.60
CA SER A 313 -13.88 -8.03 -14.07
C SER A 313 -13.57 -6.61 -14.51
N ASP A 314 -14.59 -5.75 -14.59
CA ASP A 314 -14.42 -4.30 -14.69
C ASP A 314 -13.73 -3.72 -13.44
N ALA A 315 -13.72 -4.42 -12.31
CA ALA A 315 -12.93 -4.03 -11.14
C ALA A 315 -11.43 -4.13 -11.36
N GLY A 316 -11.00 -4.97 -12.30
CA GLY A 316 -9.60 -5.15 -12.71
C GLY A 316 -9.08 -4.05 -13.63
N ILE A 317 -9.93 -3.18 -14.17
CA ILE A 317 -9.46 -2.03 -14.97
C ILE A 317 -8.50 -1.18 -14.11
N PRO A 318 -7.26 -0.96 -14.58
CA PRO A 318 -6.24 -0.26 -13.82
C PRO A 318 -6.51 1.25 -13.73
N PHE A 319 -5.74 1.92 -12.88
CA PHE A 319 -5.71 3.39 -12.82
C PHE A 319 -4.65 3.90 -13.82
N ARG A 320 -4.85 5.12 -14.35
CA ARG A 320 -3.99 5.74 -15.36
C ARG A 320 -3.67 7.18 -15.00
N ASP A 321 -2.40 7.55 -15.16
CA ASP A 321 -1.91 8.92 -15.07
C ASP A 321 -0.74 9.10 -16.05
N LYS A 322 -1.09 9.26 -17.34
CA LYS A 322 -0.16 9.14 -18.47
C LYS A 322 1.10 10.01 -18.35
N ASN A 323 0.96 11.21 -17.81
CA ASN A 323 2.04 12.19 -17.67
C ASN A 323 2.48 12.39 -16.22
N LEU A 324 1.90 11.63 -15.27
CA LEU A 324 2.14 11.78 -13.83
C LEU A 324 1.80 13.19 -13.31
N ASP A 325 0.69 13.74 -13.78
CA ASP A 325 0.26 15.14 -13.51
C ASP A 325 -1.25 15.30 -13.29
N LEU A 326 -2.04 14.23 -13.41
CA LEU A 326 -3.48 14.30 -13.18
C LEU A 326 -3.81 14.48 -11.70
N THR A 327 -4.94 15.14 -11.43
CA THR A 327 -5.52 15.20 -10.09
C THR A 327 -6.17 13.86 -9.71
N SER A 328 -6.32 13.60 -8.41
CA SER A 328 -6.99 12.38 -7.93
C SER A 328 -8.43 12.25 -8.47
N GLU A 329 -9.17 13.37 -8.60
CA GLU A 329 -10.51 13.39 -9.19
C GLU A 329 -10.51 12.98 -10.67
N GLU A 330 -9.57 13.48 -11.46
CA GLU A 330 -9.43 13.13 -12.88
C GLU A 330 -9.10 11.65 -13.05
N ILE A 331 -8.16 11.11 -12.27
CA ILE A 331 -7.79 9.68 -12.33
C ILE A 331 -9.00 8.80 -12.00
N LEU A 332 -9.74 9.12 -10.93
CA LEU A 332 -10.92 8.36 -10.52
C LEU A 332 -12.05 8.44 -11.55
N LYS A 333 -12.29 9.63 -12.12
CA LYS A 333 -13.29 9.84 -13.16
C LYS A 333 -12.94 9.06 -14.43
N ASN A 334 -11.71 9.20 -14.93
CA ASN A 334 -11.23 8.52 -16.12
C ASN A 334 -11.37 7.00 -15.97
N ARG A 335 -10.95 6.47 -14.80
CA ARG A 335 -11.13 5.04 -14.50
C ARG A 335 -12.60 4.65 -14.43
N ALA A 336 -13.47 5.46 -13.84
CA ALA A 336 -14.90 5.15 -13.76
C ALA A 336 -15.55 5.10 -15.16
N GLU A 337 -15.18 6.03 -16.05
CA GLU A 337 -15.59 6.05 -17.45
C GLU A 337 -15.08 4.81 -18.20
N GLU A 338 -13.79 4.47 -18.08
CA GLU A 338 -13.22 3.27 -18.68
C GLU A 338 -13.90 1.99 -18.19
N ARG A 339 -14.16 1.88 -16.87
CA ARG A 339 -14.91 0.76 -16.30
C ARG A 339 -16.32 0.66 -16.86
N SER A 340 -16.98 1.80 -17.07
CA SER A 340 -18.32 1.84 -17.67
C SER A 340 -18.29 1.38 -19.13
N LEU A 341 -17.31 1.84 -19.91
CA LEU A 341 -17.10 1.45 -21.31
C LEU A 341 -16.71 -0.02 -21.45
N ALA A 342 -15.88 -0.55 -20.54
CA ALA A 342 -15.44 -1.94 -20.57
C ALA A 342 -16.56 -2.92 -20.22
N ARG A 343 -17.43 -2.53 -19.29
CA ARG A 343 -18.48 -3.37 -18.75
C ARG A 343 -19.43 -3.84 -19.84
N HIS A 344 -19.61 -5.15 -19.93
CA HIS A 344 -20.46 -5.82 -20.92
C HIS A 344 -19.94 -5.76 -22.37
N ASN A 345 -18.84 -5.03 -22.64
CA ASN A 345 -18.21 -4.99 -23.96
C ASN A 345 -16.96 -5.88 -24.02
N TYR A 346 -16.10 -5.82 -23.00
CA TYR A 346 -14.91 -6.67 -22.93
C TYR A 346 -14.51 -7.06 -21.51
N LYS A 347 -15.29 -6.63 -20.50
CA LYS A 347 -15.17 -7.03 -19.11
C LYS A 347 -16.52 -7.43 -18.52
N ILE A 348 -16.47 -8.31 -17.53
CA ILE A 348 -17.63 -8.73 -16.74
C ILE A 348 -17.86 -7.70 -15.64
N SER A 349 -19.12 -7.37 -15.34
CA SER A 349 -19.42 -6.42 -14.25
C SER A 349 -19.09 -7.01 -12.88
N SER A 350 -18.41 -6.24 -12.03
CA SER A 350 -18.05 -6.67 -10.66
C SER A 350 -19.22 -6.78 -9.68
N ALA A 351 -20.43 -6.32 -10.05
CA ALA A 351 -21.55 -6.11 -9.13
C ALA A 351 -22.06 -7.37 -8.40
N VAL A 352 -21.84 -8.54 -8.98
CA VAL A 352 -22.22 -9.84 -8.38
C VAL A 352 -21.06 -10.85 -8.39
N GLN A 353 -19.83 -10.36 -8.59
CA GLN A 353 -18.61 -11.17 -8.60
C GLN A 353 -18.66 -12.37 -9.56
N THR A 354 -19.38 -12.29 -10.68
CA THR A 354 -19.52 -13.38 -11.66
C THR A 354 -18.21 -14.12 -12.01
N PRO A 355 -17.04 -13.46 -12.19
CA PRO A 355 -15.79 -14.16 -12.50
C PRO A 355 -15.43 -15.29 -11.54
N ILE A 356 -15.73 -15.18 -10.24
CA ILE A 356 -15.34 -16.19 -9.26
C ILE A 356 -16.11 -17.50 -9.42
N PHE A 357 -17.28 -17.46 -10.07
CA PHE A 357 -18.17 -18.62 -10.24
C PHE A 357 -18.00 -19.35 -11.58
N ILE A 358 -17.08 -18.91 -12.45
CA ILE A 358 -16.85 -19.57 -13.73
C ILE A 358 -16.33 -20.98 -13.48
N GLY A 359 -16.96 -21.99 -14.07
CA GLY A 359 -16.66 -23.41 -13.85
C GLY A 359 -17.25 -24.01 -12.56
N GLU A 360 -17.87 -23.20 -11.69
CA GLU A 360 -18.35 -23.62 -10.38
C GLU A 360 -19.87 -23.90 -10.34
N ASP A 361 -20.31 -24.70 -9.38
CA ASP A 361 -21.73 -24.81 -9.04
C ASP A 361 -22.14 -23.76 -7.99
N ILE A 362 -23.33 -23.17 -8.17
CA ILE A 362 -23.91 -22.23 -7.21
C ILE A 362 -25.16 -22.86 -6.61
N SER A 363 -25.14 -23.11 -5.30
CA SER A 363 -26.26 -23.71 -4.57
C SER A 363 -27.43 -22.74 -4.36
N ASP A 364 -27.16 -21.45 -4.18
CA ASP A 364 -28.19 -20.42 -4.09
C ASP A 364 -28.76 -20.09 -5.48
N GLU A 365 -29.99 -20.55 -5.74
CA GLU A 365 -30.71 -20.33 -7.00
C GLU A 365 -31.02 -18.85 -7.32
N LYS A 366 -31.12 -17.97 -6.33
CA LYS A 366 -31.28 -16.52 -6.57
C LYS A 366 -29.95 -15.93 -7.02
N LEU A 367 -28.85 -16.30 -6.37
CA LEU A 367 -27.51 -15.86 -6.75
C LEU A 367 -27.15 -16.40 -8.14
N LYS A 368 -27.36 -17.69 -8.39
CA LYS A 368 -27.13 -18.35 -9.68
C LYS A 368 -27.80 -17.60 -10.83
N ARG A 369 -29.09 -17.28 -10.69
CA ARG A 369 -29.81 -16.48 -11.70
C ARG A 369 -29.21 -15.10 -11.94
N ARG A 370 -28.73 -14.41 -10.90
CA ARG A 370 -28.08 -13.10 -11.04
C ARG A 370 -26.73 -13.21 -11.74
N VAL A 371 -25.93 -14.20 -11.37
CA VAL A 371 -24.61 -14.48 -11.96
C VAL A 371 -24.74 -14.83 -13.45
N ILE A 372 -25.63 -15.77 -13.80
CA ILE A 372 -25.89 -16.14 -15.20
C ILE A 372 -26.39 -14.94 -16.00
N ARG A 373 -27.35 -14.17 -15.46
CA ARG A 373 -27.84 -12.95 -16.14
C ARG A 373 -26.72 -11.95 -16.39
N ASN A 374 -25.79 -11.79 -15.45
CA ASN A 374 -24.65 -10.90 -15.61
C ASN A 374 -23.69 -11.41 -16.70
N PHE A 375 -23.44 -12.72 -16.73
CA PHE A 375 -22.55 -13.36 -17.70
C PHE A 375 -23.13 -13.37 -19.12
N ASN A 376 -24.46 -13.54 -19.24
CA ASN A 376 -25.18 -13.46 -20.51
C ASN A 376 -25.01 -12.10 -21.20
N LYS A 377 -24.76 -11.02 -20.45
CA LYS A 377 -24.54 -9.68 -21.02
C LYS A 377 -23.27 -9.57 -21.86
N ILE A 378 -22.34 -10.51 -21.72
CA ILE A 378 -21.17 -10.66 -22.60
C ILE A 378 -21.31 -11.89 -23.51
N ASN A 379 -22.54 -12.32 -23.78
CA ASN A 379 -22.88 -13.43 -24.69
C ASN A 379 -22.32 -14.81 -24.26
N ILE A 380 -22.15 -15.05 -22.96
CA ILE A 380 -21.80 -16.37 -22.41
C ILE A 380 -22.98 -16.90 -21.58
N SER A 381 -23.59 -17.98 -22.05
CA SER A 381 -24.90 -18.45 -21.55
C SER A 381 -24.84 -19.32 -20.29
N ASP A 382 -23.67 -19.91 -19.98
CA ASP A 382 -23.52 -20.87 -18.89
C ASP A 382 -22.11 -20.79 -18.28
N LEU A 383 -22.03 -20.91 -16.95
CA LEU A 383 -20.78 -20.94 -16.17
C LEU A 383 -19.91 -22.16 -16.49
N LYS A 384 -20.47 -23.23 -17.07
CA LYS A 384 -19.78 -24.47 -17.47
C LYS A 384 -19.82 -24.71 -18.99
N SER A 385 -20.02 -23.66 -19.79
CA SER A 385 -19.90 -23.74 -21.25
C SER A 385 -18.46 -24.00 -21.70
N LYS A 386 -18.27 -24.36 -22.99
CA LYS A 386 -16.92 -24.52 -23.57
C LYS A 386 -16.12 -23.23 -23.48
N GLU A 387 -16.78 -22.10 -23.71
CA GLU A 387 -16.21 -20.76 -23.63
C GLU A 387 -15.78 -20.43 -22.19
N SER A 388 -16.61 -20.77 -21.21
CA SER A 388 -16.28 -20.59 -19.80
C SER A 388 -15.00 -21.34 -19.41
N PHE A 389 -14.91 -22.62 -19.77
CA PHE A 389 -13.70 -23.41 -19.50
C PHE A 389 -12.50 -22.91 -20.30
N TYR A 390 -12.68 -22.49 -21.54
CA TYR A 390 -11.62 -21.89 -22.35
C TYR A 390 -11.02 -20.65 -21.67
N ILE A 391 -11.86 -19.76 -21.14
CA ILE A 391 -11.42 -18.52 -20.47
C ILE A 391 -10.53 -18.83 -19.26
N ILE A 392 -10.91 -19.78 -18.41
CA ILE A 392 -10.19 -20.08 -17.15
C ILE A 392 -9.14 -21.19 -17.27
N GLU A 393 -8.98 -21.81 -18.44
CA GLU A 393 -8.02 -22.90 -18.64
C GLU A 393 -6.56 -22.54 -18.30
N PRO A 394 -6.07 -21.27 -18.39
CA PRO A 394 -4.74 -20.93 -17.88
C PRO A 394 -4.52 -21.27 -16.39
N GLN A 395 -5.60 -21.39 -15.61
CA GLN A 395 -5.54 -21.75 -14.19
C GLN A 395 -5.41 -23.25 -13.93
N LYS A 396 -5.42 -24.10 -14.96
CA LYS A 396 -5.22 -25.56 -14.83
C LYS A 396 -3.90 -25.91 -14.11
N PHE A 397 -2.88 -25.09 -14.29
CA PHE A 397 -1.55 -25.27 -13.69
C PHE A 397 -1.31 -24.39 -12.46
N TYR A 398 -2.37 -23.82 -11.86
CA TYR A 398 -2.26 -22.94 -10.69
C TYR A 398 -1.49 -23.58 -9.51
N ASN A 399 -1.67 -24.89 -9.31
CA ASN A 399 -1.06 -25.64 -8.21
C ASN A 399 0.44 -25.93 -8.39
N ASN A 400 1.03 -25.60 -9.56
CA ASN A 400 2.47 -25.78 -9.79
C ASN A 400 3.33 -24.75 -9.02
N GLY A 401 2.69 -23.79 -8.34
CA GLY A 401 3.38 -22.68 -7.67
C GLY A 401 3.93 -21.64 -8.67
N PRO A 402 4.37 -20.48 -8.18
CA PRO A 402 4.98 -19.44 -9.00
C PRO A 402 6.36 -19.85 -9.54
N ASN A 403 6.53 -19.78 -10.86
CA ASN A 403 7.82 -19.91 -11.57
C ASN A 403 7.70 -19.27 -12.97
N ASP A 404 8.79 -19.29 -13.75
CA ASP A 404 8.83 -18.69 -15.09
C ASP A 404 7.74 -19.22 -16.04
N GLU A 405 7.37 -20.50 -15.94
CA GLU A 405 6.32 -21.11 -16.77
C GLU A 405 4.91 -20.91 -16.20
N PHE A 406 4.79 -20.85 -14.87
CA PHE A 406 3.51 -20.83 -14.16
C PHE A 406 3.46 -19.71 -13.14
N ASN A 407 3.00 -18.52 -13.52
CA ASN A 407 2.86 -17.39 -12.61
C ASN A 407 1.52 -16.65 -12.78
N SER A 408 1.12 -15.88 -11.75
CA SER A 408 -0.16 -15.15 -11.76
C SER A 408 -0.23 -14.08 -12.85
N LYS A 409 0.88 -13.39 -13.15
CA LYS A 409 0.94 -12.34 -14.17
C LYS A 409 0.50 -12.88 -15.53
N ASP A 410 1.11 -13.97 -15.97
CA ASP A 410 0.85 -14.55 -17.29
C ASP A 410 -0.55 -15.17 -17.37
N ARG A 411 -1.01 -15.82 -16.30
CA ARG A 411 -2.40 -16.32 -16.23
C ARG A 411 -3.42 -15.18 -16.32
N ILE A 412 -3.19 -14.07 -15.63
CA ILE A 412 -4.09 -12.90 -15.67
C ILE A 412 -4.14 -12.32 -17.09
N ILE A 413 -2.99 -12.13 -17.73
CA ILE A 413 -2.91 -11.63 -19.11
C ILE A 413 -3.63 -12.57 -20.08
N GLU A 414 -3.36 -13.87 -19.99
CA GLU A 414 -3.96 -14.86 -20.90
C GLU A 414 -5.47 -15.00 -20.68
N MET A 415 -5.95 -15.03 -19.44
CA MET A 415 -7.39 -15.04 -19.15
C MET A 415 -8.09 -13.78 -19.71
N ASN A 416 -7.47 -12.62 -19.57
CA ASN A 416 -7.99 -11.38 -20.14
C ASN A 416 -8.07 -11.45 -21.68
N LYS A 417 -7.02 -11.95 -22.34
CA LYS A 417 -7.00 -12.16 -23.78
C LYS A 417 -8.09 -13.13 -24.24
N ARG A 418 -8.24 -14.27 -23.57
CA ARG A 418 -9.26 -15.27 -23.93
C ARG A 418 -10.68 -14.76 -23.76
N LEU A 419 -10.93 -13.90 -22.77
CA LEU A 419 -12.21 -13.21 -22.64
C LEU A 419 -12.48 -12.33 -23.87
N LEU A 420 -11.49 -11.54 -24.31
CA LEU A 420 -11.61 -10.73 -25.52
C LEU A 420 -11.91 -11.59 -26.75
N ASP A 421 -11.21 -12.71 -26.91
CA ASP A 421 -11.42 -13.63 -28.03
C ASP A 421 -12.86 -14.19 -28.05
N VAL A 422 -13.38 -14.59 -26.89
CA VAL A 422 -14.77 -15.09 -26.77
C VAL A 422 -15.79 -14.00 -27.10
N VAL A 423 -15.58 -12.78 -26.61
CA VAL A 423 -16.52 -11.68 -26.85
C VAL A 423 -16.48 -11.22 -28.31
N ASN A 424 -15.29 -11.12 -28.91
CA ASN A 424 -15.12 -10.67 -30.31
C ASN A 424 -15.61 -11.70 -31.33
N ASN A 425 -15.31 -13.00 -31.14
CA ASN A 425 -15.73 -14.04 -32.08
C ASN A 425 -17.26 -14.15 -32.19
N LYS A 426 -18.00 -13.82 -31.12
CA LYS A 426 -19.47 -13.79 -31.15
C LYS A 426 -20.04 -12.53 -31.80
N ASN A 427 -19.31 -11.41 -31.78
CA ASN A 427 -19.71 -10.20 -32.50
C ASN A 427 -19.55 -10.33 -34.03
N LEU A 428 -18.76 -11.30 -34.51
CA LEU A 428 -18.63 -11.64 -35.94
C LEU A 428 -19.61 -12.73 -36.39
N SER A 429 -20.31 -13.38 -35.46
CA SER A 429 -21.25 -14.50 -35.71
C SER A 429 -22.73 -14.08 -35.64
N ASN A 430 -22.99 -12.82 -35.29
CA ASN A 430 -24.29 -12.14 -35.32
C ASN A 430 -24.28 -11.09 -36.43
#